data_AF-A0AAU7P4H3-F1
#
_entry.id   AF-A0AAU7P4H3-F1
#
_cell.length_a   1.000
_cell.length_b   1.000
_cell.length_c   1.000
_cell.angle_alpha   90.00
_cell.angle_beta   90.00
_cell.angle_gamma   90.00
#
_symmetry.space_group_name_H-M   'P 1'
#
loop_
_entity.id
_entity.type
_entity.pdbx_description
1 polymer ?
#
loop_
_entity_poly.entity_id
_entity_poly.type
_entity_poly.pdbx_seq_one_letter_code
_entity_poly.pdbx_strand_id
1 'polypeptide(L)'
;MPYAQSLGLVRLAAWYALELSTSTVAPFSTGTALSHSLLGRLEDAGAVRVSQSPEPGIRRSLYEPLAWFYPTDWGDPQDLQARLHTILVGLAARPDTRDAKVELWAALAHAEIETYLTHLLRRHTLEPAGASLIMHVMADEWANLSLARKRYLAWYGARGAAAAFLRTGMDQEAARNAMLEEMRRRARWLNSQATRNALAHDEYRFVPDPNWKRPVLLEVFLSILLPEGMSYWSDVP
;
A
#
# COMPACT_ATOMS: atom_id res chain seq x y z
N MET A 1 -19.41 19.00 10.79
CA MET A 1 -19.33 17.78 11.62
C MET A 1 -18.03 17.81 12.43
N PRO A 2 -18.08 18.16 13.72
CA PRO A 2 -16.90 18.14 14.60
C PRO A 2 -16.24 16.75 14.69
N TYR A 3 -17.03 15.68 14.62
CA TYR A 3 -16.56 14.30 14.72
C TYR A 3 -15.60 13.88 13.59
N ALA A 4 -15.94 14.17 12.34
CA ALA A 4 -15.07 13.82 11.20
C ALA A 4 -13.71 14.54 11.25
N GLN A 5 -13.67 15.74 11.82
CA GLN A 5 -12.42 16.49 12.04
C GLN A 5 -11.56 15.88 13.15
N SER A 6 -12.17 15.24 14.16
CA SER A 6 -11.44 14.58 15.25
C SER A 6 -10.85 13.21 14.91
N LEU A 7 -11.22 12.60 13.79
CA LEU A 7 -10.76 11.26 13.41
C LEU A 7 -9.26 11.19 13.05
N GLY A 8 -8.68 12.34 12.69
CA GLY A 8 -7.32 12.43 12.14
C GLY A 8 -7.26 12.05 10.66
N LEU A 9 -6.15 12.39 10.02
CA LEU A 9 -6.00 12.32 8.56
C LEU A 9 -6.14 10.89 8.02
N VAL A 10 -5.46 9.91 8.64
CA VAL A 10 -5.43 8.51 8.16
C VAL A 10 -6.82 7.90 8.15
N ARG A 11 -7.57 8.04 9.25
CA ARG A 11 -8.94 7.52 9.35
C ARG A 11 -9.87 8.25 8.38
N LEU A 12 -9.75 9.57 8.25
CA LEU A 12 -10.58 10.33 7.33
C LEU A 12 -10.33 9.94 5.86
N ALA A 13 -9.06 9.72 5.48
CA ALA A 13 -8.70 9.24 4.16
C ALA A 13 -9.25 7.82 3.88
N ALA A 14 -9.14 6.93 4.87
CA ALA A 14 -9.71 5.59 4.79
C ALA A 14 -11.24 5.63 4.65
N TRP A 15 -11.93 6.46 5.43
CA TRP A 15 -13.39 6.60 5.35
C TRP A 15 -13.82 7.16 3.99
N TYR A 16 -13.16 8.19 3.49
CA TYR A 16 -13.43 8.74 2.18
C TYR A 16 -13.19 7.72 1.05
N ALA A 17 -12.07 6.99 1.11
CA ALA A 17 -11.79 5.90 0.15
C ALA A 17 -12.82 4.77 0.24
N LEU A 18 -13.34 4.47 1.43
CA LEU A 18 -14.36 3.45 1.65
C LEU A 18 -15.67 3.86 0.97
N GLU A 19 -16.07 5.13 1.10
CA GLU A 19 -17.23 5.67 0.39
C GLU A 19 -17.05 5.62 -1.14
N LEU A 20 -15.90 6.02 -1.65
CA LEU A 20 -15.57 5.93 -3.08
C LEU A 20 -15.61 4.49 -3.63
N SER A 21 -15.27 3.50 -2.80
CA SER A 21 -15.29 2.08 -3.19
C SER A 21 -16.69 1.55 -3.53
N THR A 22 -17.76 2.25 -3.11
CA THR A 22 -19.15 1.90 -3.45
C THR A 22 -19.53 2.21 -4.89
N SER A 23 -18.74 3.04 -5.59
CA SER A 23 -18.96 3.44 -6.98
C SER A 23 -17.74 3.21 -7.89
N THR A 24 -16.58 2.88 -7.32
CA THR A 24 -15.33 2.65 -8.06
C THR A 24 -15.02 1.17 -8.15
N VAL A 25 -14.83 0.65 -9.37
CA VAL A 25 -14.53 -0.78 -9.61
C VAL A 25 -13.04 -1.10 -9.35
N ALA A 26 -12.48 -0.71 -8.21
CA ALA A 26 -11.07 -0.95 -7.86
C ALA A 26 -10.93 -1.46 -6.41
N PRO A 27 -9.84 -2.18 -6.08
CA PRO A 27 -9.51 -2.54 -4.71
C PRO A 27 -9.57 -1.32 -3.77
N PHE A 28 -10.00 -1.49 -2.52
CA PHE A 28 -10.02 -0.38 -1.56
C PHE A 28 -8.61 0.11 -1.26
N SER A 29 -7.69 -0.80 -0.95
CA SER A 29 -6.27 -0.50 -0.73
C SER A 29 -5.37 -1.54 -1.41
N THR A 30 -4.06 -1.28 -1.45
CA THR A 30 -3.12 -2.34 -1.79
C THR A 30 -3.04 -3.32 -0.63
N GLY A 31 -3.30 -4.61 -0.87
CA GLY A 31 -3.20 -5.67 0.12
C GLY A 31 -4.36 -5.72 1.13
N THR A 32 -4.82 -6.94 1.41
CA THR A 32 -5.96 -7.20 2.31
C THR A 32 -5.66 -6.84 3.77
N ALA A 33 -4.41 -7.05 4.23
CA ALA A 33 -4.01 -6.73 5.61
C ALA A 33 -4.16 -5.23 5.92
N LEU A 34 -3.77 -4.36 4.97
CA LEU A 34 -3.96 -2.91 5.10
C LEU A 34 -5.43 -2.54 5.12
N SER A 35 -6.25 -3.15 4.25
CA SER A 35 -7.70 -2.92 4.22
C SER A 35 -8.33 -3.23 5.58
N HIS A 36 -8.04 -4.41 6.14
CA HIS A 36 -8.55 -4.83 7.44
C HIS A 36 -8.07 -3.95 8.58
N SER A 37 -6.79 -3.55 8.58
CA SER A 37 -6.26 -2.65 9.62
C SER A 37 -6.96 -1.30 9.61
N LEU A 38 -7.19 -0.71 8.44
CA LEU A 38 -7.87 0.58 8.31
C LEU A 38 -9.36 0.49 8.67
N LEU A 39 -10.04 -0.59 8.28
CA LEU A 39 -11.41 -0.86 8.69
C LEU A 39 -11.54 -1.00 10.21
N GLY A 40 -10.64 -1.75 10.84
CA GLY A 40 -10.60 -1.87 12.30
C GLY A 40 -10.43 -0.51 12.98
N ARG A 41 -9.52 0.33 12.48
CA ARG A 41 -9.32 1.70 13.02
C ARG A 41 -10.56 2.60 12.88
N LEU A 42 -11.39 2.39 11.84
CA LEU A 42 -12.64 3.12 11.64
C LEU A 42 -13.75 2.60 12.56
N GLU A 43 -13.79 1.28 12.78
CA GLU A 43 -14.71 0.63 13.70
C GLU A 43 -14.42 1.00 15.16
N ASP A 44 -13.15 0.98 15.57
CA ASP A 44 -12.69 1.42 16.90
C ASP A 44 -13.04 2.88 17.18
N ALA A 45 -13.02 3.72 16.14
CA ALA A 45 -13.42 5.11 16.25
C ALA A 45 -14.94 5.30 16.32
N GLY A 46 -15.72 4.26 16.00
CA GLY A 46 -17.19 4.29 15.90
C GLY A 46 -17.72 4.91 14.61
N ALA A 47 -16.88 5.08 13.59
CA ALA A 47 -17.31 5.68 12.32
C ALA A 47 -18.14 4.70 11.50
N VAL A 48 -17.81 3.41 11.55
CA VAL A 48 -18.48 2.31 10.86
C VAL A 48 -18.63 1.11 11.79
N ARG A 49 -19.44 0.14 11.39
CA ARG A 49 -19.38 -1.24 11.89
C ARG A 49 -19.24 -2.19 10.73
N VAL A 50 -18.25 -3.08 10.80
CA VAL A 50 -18.00 -4.07 9.76
C VAL A 50 -19.08 -5.13 9.82
N SER A 51 -19.63 -5.49 8.67
CA SER A 51 -20.66 -6.53 8.58
C SER A 51 -20.25 -7.63 7.63
N GLN A 52 -20.62 -8.86 7.97
CA GLN A 52 -20.52 -10.03 7.09
C GLN A 52 -21.88 -10.43 6.52
N SER A 53 -22.95 -9.76 6.95
CA SER A 53 -24.35 -10.11 6.63
C SER A 53 -24.88 -9.29 5.44
N PRO A 54 -25.96 -9.71 4.75
CA PRO A 54 -26.65 -8.93 3.72
C PRO A 54 -27.86 -8.13 4.24
N GLU A 55 -27.80 -7.63 5.47
CA GLU A 55 -28.88 -6.83 6.06
C GLU A 55 -29.15 -5.52 5.28
N PRO A 56 -30.41 -5.04 5.29
CA PRO A 56 -30.77 -3.75 4.72
C PRO A 56 -29.95 -2.60 5.33
N GLY A 57 -29.52 -1.65 4.50
CA GLY A 57 -28.72 -0.50 4.95
C GLY A 57 -27.21 -0.74 4.99
N ILE A 58 -26.75 -1.96 4.66
CA ILE A 58 -25.33 -2.27 4.51
C ILE A 58 -24.79 -1.67 3.21
N ARG A 59 -23.64 -1.00 3.34
CA ARG A 59 -22.82 -0.51 2.24
C ARG A 59 -21.74 -1.52 1.91
N ARG A 60 -21.37 -1.59 0.64
CA ARG A 60 -20.41 -2.58 0.12
C ARG A 60 -19.48 -1.95 -0.90
N SER A 61 -18.22 -2.36 -0.85
CA SER A 61 -17.27 -2.10 -1.93
C SER A 61 -17.70 -2.87 -3.18
N LEU A 62 -17.49 -2.29 -4.37
CA LEU A 62 -17.81 -2.94 -5.64
C LEU A 62 -16.82 -4.05 -6.03
N TYR A 63 -15.58 -3.98 -5.56
CA TYR A 63 -14.51 -4.88 -5.99
C TYR A 63 -14.12 -5.89 -4.91
N GLU A 64 -14.05 -5.46 -3.66
CA GLU A 64 -13.59 -6.30 -2.54
C GLU A 64 -14.77 -6.71 -1.64
N PRO A 65 -14.67 -7.83 -0.92
CA PRO A 65 -15.72 -8.29 0.00
C PRO A 65 -15.74 -7.48 1.30
N LEU A 66 -15.73 -6.15 1.19
CA LEU A 66 -15.81 -5.21 2.31
C LEU A 66 -17.25 -4.71 2.42
N ALA A 67 -17.84 -4.89 3.59
CA ALA A 67 -19.19 -4.46 3.89
C ALA A 67 -19.26 -3.82 5.26
N TRP A 68 -20.01 -2.72 5.37
CA TRP A 68 -20.13 -1.93 6.59
C TRP A 68 -21.48 -1.25 6.69
N PHE A 69 -21.85 -0.81 7.88
CA PHE A 69 -22.97 0.11 8.08
C PHE A 69 -22.57 1.26 9.00
N TYR A 70 -23.37 2.32 8.97
CA TYR A 70 -23.16 3.49 9.80
C TYR A 70 -23.96 3.40 11.10
N PRO A 71 -23.31 3.42 12.29
CA PRO A 71 -24.03 3.43 13.56
C PRO A 71 -24.74 4.76 13.82
N THR A 72 -24.33 5.82 13.13
CA THR A 72 -24.90 7.16 13.18
C THR A 72 -25.47 7.50 11.81
N ASP A 73 -26.62 8.16 11.77
CA ASP A 73 -27.14 8.70 10.53
C ASP A 73 -26.30 9.90 10.08
N TRP A 74 -25.58 9.74 8.98
CA TRP A 74 -24.73 10.76 8.37
C TRP A 74 -25.44 11.51 7.22
N GLY A 75 -26.72 11.21 6.99
CA GLY A 75 -27.53 11.73 5.89
C GLY A 75 -27.28 11.00 4.57
N ASP A 76 -27.61 11.68 3.47
CA ASP A 76 -27.48 11.11 2.12
C ASP A 76 -26.02 10.70 1.80
N PRO A 77 -25.80 9.52 1.16
CA PRO A 77 -24.47 9.05 0.75
C PRO A 77 -23.65 10.03 -0.10
N GLN A 78 -24.26 10.69 -1.09
CA GLN A 78 -23.54 11.61 -1.98
C GLN A 78 -23.09 12.84 -1.21
N ASP A 79 -23.97 13.34 -0.35
CA ASP A 79 -23.65 14.45 0.54
C ASP A 79 -22.55 14.07 1.54
N LEU A 80 -22.57 12.85 2.09
CA LEU A 80 -21.51 12.36 2.97
C LEU A 80 -20.16 12.32 2.24
N GLN A 81 -20.11 11.74 1.05
CA GLN A 81 -18.89 11.67 0.24
C GLN A 81 -18.31 13.08 -0.03
N ALA A 82 -19.16 14.03 -0.46
CA ALA A 82 -18.73 15.41 -0.72
C ALA A 82 -18.24 16.12 0.56
N ARG A 83 -18.90 15.88 1.69
CA ARG A 83 -18.48 16.41 3.01
C ARG A 83 -17.14 15.84 3.44
N LEU A 84 -16.94 14.52 3.35
CA LEU A 84 -15.68 13.86 3.69
C LEU A 84 -14.53 14.39 2.83
N HIS A 85 -14.74 14.52 1.52
CA HIS A 85 -13.78 15.11 0.61
C HIS A 85 -13.36 16.52 1.05
N THR A 86 -14.34 17.39 1.32
CA THR A 86 -14.10 18.78 1.74
C THR A 86 -13.28 18.85 3.04
N ILE A 87 -13.63 18.01 4.03
CA ILE A 87 -12.90 17.97 5.32
C ILE A 87 -11.49 17.41 5.11
N LEU A 88 -11.33 16.38 4.27
CA LEU A 88 -10.03 15.76 3.99
C LEU A 88 -9.07 16.73 3.33
N VAL A 89 -9.52 17.46 2.30
CA VAL A 89 -8.72 18.51 1.64
C VAL A 89 -8.32 19.59 2.64
N GLY A 90 -9.26 20.07 3.45
CA GLY A 90 -8.99 21.09 4.47
C GLY A 90 -8.01 20.62 5.55
N LEU A 91 -8.05 19.35 5.95
CA LEU A 91 -7.13 18.75 6.91
C LEU A 91 -5.75 18.53 6.28
N ALA A 92 -5.69 18.02 5.05
CA ALA A 92 -4.45 17.74 4.32
C ALA A 92 -3.63 19.01 4.03
N ALA A 93 -4.25 20.17 3.95
CA ALA A 93 -3.57 21.45 3.77
C ALA A 93 -2.84 21.93 5.04
N ARG A 94 -3.11 21.33 6.21
CA ARG A 94 -2.52 21.80 7.47
C ARG A 94 -1.10 21.25 7.68
N PRO A 95 -0.14 22.07 8.14
CA PRO A 95 1.24 21.65 8.34
C PRO A 95 1.44 20.54 9.38
N ASP A 96 0.58 20.49 10.41
CA ASP A 96 0.60 19.51 11.50
C ASP A 96 0.23 18.09 11.06
N THR A 97 -0.24 17.91 9.83
CA THR A 97 -0.62 16.58 9.28
C THR A 97 0.52 15.84 8.60
N ARG A 98 1.73 16.41 8.57
CA ARG A 98 2.90 15.80 7.91
C ARG A 98 3.15 14.36 8.39
N ASP A 99 3.19 14.14 9.69
CA ASP A 99 3.49 12.82 10.26
C ASP A 99 2.43 11.78 9.86
N ALA A 100 1.15 12.19 9.83
CA ALA A 100 0.05 11.32 9.41
C ALA A 100 0.10 10.99 7.90
N LYS A 101 0.60 11.93 7.07
CA LYS A 101 0.84 11.66 5.64
C LYS A 101 1.97 10.65 5.46
N VAL A 102 3.08 10.80 6.21
CA VAL A 102 4.20 9.86 6.19
C VAL A 102 3.77 8.48 6.70
N GLU A 103 2.97 8.41 7.77
CA GLU A 103 2.41 7.16 8.29
C GLU A 103 1.62 6.41 7.19
N LEU A 104 0.68 7.11 6.54
CA LEU A 104 -0.14 6.51 5.48
C LEU A 104 0.70 6.13 4.26
N TRP A 105 1.69 6.95 3.89
CA TRP A 105 2.61 6.63 2.81
C TRP A 105 3.39 5.35 3.11
N ALA A 106 3.99 5.24 4.29
CA ALA A 106 4.74 4.07 4.70
C ALA A 106 3.85 2.80 4.69
N ALA A 107 2.62 2.89 5.18
CA ALA A 107 1.66 1.79 5.17
C ALA A 107 1.29 1.35 3.74
N LEU A 108 1.00 2.32 2.84
CA LEU A 108 0.71 2.03 1.43
C LEU A 108 1.91 1.41 0.72
N ALA A 109 3.12 1.98 0.91
CA ALA A 109 4.34 1.48 0.29
C ALA A 109 4.71 0.07 0.78
N HIS A 110 4.50 -0.21 2.07
CA HIS A 110 4.70 -1.52 2.65
C HIS A 110 3.76 -2.56 2.02
N ALA A 111 2.45 -2.27 1.97
CA ALA A 111 1.48 -3.19 1.39
C ALA A 111 1.69 -3.39 -0.12
N GLU A 112 2.14 -2.35 -0.83
CA GLU A 112 2.50 -2.41 -2.25
C GLU A 112 3.67 -3.35 -2.51
N ILE A 113 4.78 -3.23 -1.76
CA ILE A 113 5.91 -4.12 -1.96
C ILE A 113 5.59 -5.56 -1.55
N GLU A 114 4.78 -5.77 -0.50
CA GLU A 114 4.32 -7.10 -0.09
C GLU A 114 3.50 -7.79 -1.18
N THR A 115 2.52 -7.07 -1.72
CA THR A 115 1.64 -7.56 -2.78
C THR A 115 2.45 -7.87 -4.04
N TYR A 116 3.41 -7.00 -4.38
CA TYR A 116 4.29 -7.20 -5.53
C TYR A 116 5.19 -8.43 -5.37
N LEU A 117 5.80 -8.62 -4.20
CA LEU A 117 6.59 -9.82 -3.89
C LEU A 117 5.74 -11.08 -3.95
N THR A 118 4.57 -11.07 -3.34
CA THR A 118 3.62 -12.19 -3.39
C THR A 118 3.27 -12.57 -4.82
N HIS A 119 3.03 -11.58 -5.69
CA HIS A 119 2.80 -11.80 -7.12
C HIS A 119 4.01 -12.43 -7.81
N LEU A 120 5.22 -11.92 -7.57
CA LEU A 120 6.45 -12.45 -8.17
C LEU A 120 6.73 -13.89 -7.74
N LEU A 121 6.60 -14.20 -6.45
CA LEU A 121 6.77 -15.55 -5.93
C LEU A 121 5.78 -16.52 -6.60
N ARG A 122 4.50 -16.15 -6.62
CA ARG A 122 3.45 -16.95 -7.29
C ARG A 122 3.76 -17.16 -8.77
N ARG A 123 4.18 -16.12 -9.48
CA ARG A 123 4.53 -16.19 -10.91
C ARG A 123 5.67 -17.19 -11.19
N HIS A 124 6.58 -17.38 -10.24
CA HIS A 124 7.70 -18.29 -10.33
C HIS A 124 7.48 -19.62 -9.60
N THR A 125 6.23 -19.96 -9.24
CA THR A 125 5.86 -21.19 -8.51
C THR A 125 6.58 -21.33 -7.15
N LEU A 126 7.00 -20.21 -6.57
CA LEU A 126 7.57 -20.12 -5.23
C LEU A 126 6.47 -19.86 -4.20
N GLU A 127 6.74 -20.25 -2.95
CA GLU A 127 5.80 -20.11 -1.84
C GLU A 127 5.41 -18.63 -1.60
N PRO A 128 4.17 -18.20 -1.86
CA PRO A 128 3.78 -16.79 -1.73
C PRO A 128 3.77 -16.29 -0.29
N ALA A 129 3.52 -17.19 0.68
CA ALA A 129 3.55 -16.88 2.11
C ALA A 129 4.96 -16.43 2.57
N GLY A 130 6.01 -16.71 1.80
CA GLY A 130 7.37 -16.25 2.06
C GLY A 130 7.58 -14.74 1.86
N ALA A 131 6.63 -14.00 1.28
CA ALA A 131 6.78 -12.56 1.04
C ALA A 131 6.99 -11.77 2.34
N SER A 132 6.17 -11.99 3.36
CA SER A 132 6.27 -11.30 4.65
C SER A 132 7.60 -11.58 5.36
N LEU A 133 8.07 -12.83 5.30
CA LEU A 133 9.39 -13.22 5.80
C LEU A 133 10.51 -12.48 5.07
N ILE A 134 10.48 -12.44 3.73
CA ILE A 134 11.48 -11.72 2.93
C ILE A 134 11.49 -10.24 3.31
N MET A 135 10.32 -9.63 3.46
CA MET A 135 10.22 -8.22 3.87
C MET A 135 10.80 -7.97 5.26
N HIS A 136 10.49 -8.83 6.22
CA HIS A 136 11.02 -8.74 7.58
C HIS A 136 12.55 -8.85 7.59
N VAL A 137 13.09 -9.85 6.88
CA VAL A 137 14.53 -10.14 6.81
C VAL A 137 15.33 -9.06 6.07
N MET A 138 14.68 -8.30 5.18
CA MET A 138 15.28 -7.23 4.37
C MET A 138 15.06 -5.82 4.95
N ALA A 139 14.45 -5.70 6.14
CA ALA A 139 13.98 -4.43 6.67
C ALA A 139 15.09 -3.36 6.72
N ASP A 140 16.28 -3.74 7.21
CA ASP A 140 17.43 -2.84 7.35
C ASP A 140 17.99 -2.43 5.98
N GLU A 141 18.18 -3.38 5.06
CA GLU A 141 18.71 -3.10 3.73
C GLU A 141 17.75 -2.24 2.88
N TRP A 142 16.46 -2.28 3.20
CA TRP A 142 15.40 -1.54 2.51
C TRP A 142 15.12 -0.15 3.08
N ALA A 143 15.58 0.16 4.29
CA ALA A 143 15.19 1.37 5.01
C ALA A 143 15.41 2.65 4.17
N ASN A 144 16.52 2.72 3.44
CA ASN A 144 16.92 3.89 2.65
C ASN A 144 16.56 3.80 1.16
N LEU A 145 15.79 2.79 0.76
CA LEU A 145 15.41 2.59 -0.64
C LEU A 145 14.01 3.12 -0.91
N SER A 146 13.85 3.77 -2.06
CA SER A 146 12.53 4.13 -2.56
C SER A 146 11.72 2.89 -2.96
N LEU A 147 10.40 3.03 -3.01
CA LEU A 147 9.51 1.94 -3.38
C LEU A 147 9.83 1.37 -4.77
N ALA A 148 10.18 2.22 -5.74
CA ALA A 148 10.58 1.79 -7.08
C ALA A 148 11.87 0.94 -7.06
N ARG A 149 12.84 1.27 -6.20
CA ARG A 149 14.07 0.48 -6.04
C ARG A 149 13.82 -0.83 -5.28
N LYS A 150 12.93 -0.83 -4.29
CA LYS A 150 12.46 -2.07 -3.65
C LYS A 150 11.82 -3.02 -4.65
N ARG A 151 10.96 -2.51 -5.55
CA ARG A 151 10.37 -3.29 -6.64
C ARG A 151 11.42 -3.84 -7.61
N TYR A 152 12.42 -3.03 -7.98
CA TYR A 152 13.53 -3.50 -8.79
C TYR A 152 14.27 -4.68 -8.13
N LEU A 153 14.61 -4.55 -6.84
CA LEU A 153 15.26 -5.62 -6.08
C LEU A 153 14.40 -6.88 -6.00
N ALA A 154 13.11 -6.74 -5.70
CA ALA A 154 12.17 -7.85 -5.65
C ALA A 154 12.10 -8.61 -6.98
N TRP A 155 11.97 -7.89 -8.10
CA TRP A 155 11.96 -8.48 -9.44
C TRP A 155 13.25 -9.21 -9.77
N TYR A 156 14.40 -8.59 -9.48
CA TYR A 156 15.69 -9.17 -9.77
C TYR A 156 15.96 -10.41 -8.90
N GLY A 157 15.64 -10.32 -7.60
CA GLY A 157 15.72 -11.43 -6.64
C GLY A 157 14.85 -12.61 -7.04
N ALA A 158 13.60 -12.38 -7.45
CA ALA A 158 12.68 -13.44 -7.88
C ALA A 158 13.20 -14.21 -9.10
N ARG A 159 13.91 -13.56 -10.04
CA ARG A 159 14.57 -14.24 -11.16
C ARG A 159 15.71 -15.15 -10.69
N GLY A 160 16.53 -14.66 -9.76
CA GLY A 160 17.60 -15.47 -9.15
C GLY A 160 17.03 -16.67 -8.40
N ALA A 161 15.95 -16.45 -7.64
CA ALA A 161 15.21 -17.48 -6.93
C ALA A 161 14.68 -18.56 -7.86
N ALA A 162 14.02 -18.18 -8.95
CA ALA A 162 13.48 -19.11 -9.95
C ALA A 162 14.59 -19.96 -10.59
N ALA A 163 15.75 -19.36 -10.88
CA ALA A 163 16.89 -20.09 -11.42
C ALA A 163 17.48 -21.08 -10.40
N ALA A 164 17.57 -20.71 -9.12
CA ALA A 164 18.01 -21.59 -8.05
C ALA A 164 17.02 -22.75 -7.86
N PHE A 165 15.71 -22.46 -7.79
CA PHE A 165 14.62 -23.41 -7.67
C PHE A 165 14.72 -24.54 -8.72
N LEU A 166 14.96 -24.19 -9.98
CA LEU A 166 15.12 -25.19 -11.05
C LEU A 166 16.40 -26.01 -10.91
N ARG A 167 17.52 -25.39 -10.50
CA ARG A 167 18.81 -26.07 -10.35
C ARG A 167 18.86 -27.03 -9.16
N THR A 168 18.09 -26.77 -8.11
CA THR A 168 18.08 -27.55 -6.87
C THR A 168 16.97 -28.59 -6.82
N GLY A 169 16.30 -28.86 -7.95
CA GLY A 169 15.22 -29.85 -7.99
C GLY A 169 13.95 -29.38 -7.27
N MET A 170 13.59 -28.11 -7.43
CA MET A 170 12.40 -27.47 -6.84
C MET A 170 12.47 -27.28 -5.32
N ASP A 171 13.66 -27.02 -4.79
CA ASP A 171 13.84 -26.67 -3.38
C ASP A 171 13.47 -25.20 -3.12
N GLN A 172 12.36 -24.99 -2.41
CA GLN A 172 11.81 -23.68 -2.03
C GLN A 172 12.75 -22.90 -1.09
N GLU A 173 13.44 -23.60 -0.19
CA GLU A 173 14.35 -22.97 0.76
C GLU A 173 15.61 -22.47 0.05
N ALA A 174 16.17 -23.29 -0.84
CA ALA A 174 17.31 -22.88 -1.65
C ALA A 174 16.96 -21.68 -2.55
N ALA A 175 15.76 -21.67 -3.14
CA ALA A 175 15.26 -20.55 -3.94
C ALA A 175 15.13 -19.25 -3.12
N ARG A 176 14.56 -19.34 -1.91
CA ARG A 176 14.43 -18.21 -0.99
C ARG A 176 15.79 -17.68 -0.55
N ASN A 177 16.72 -18.56 -0.20
CA ASN A 177 18.07 -18.16 0.22
C ASN A 177 18.82 -17.45 -0.92
N ALA A 178 18.71 -17.95 -2.15
CA ALA A 178 19.26 -17.29 -3.33
C ALA A 178 18.62 -15.91 -3.59
N MET A 179 17.30 -15.78 -3.38
CA MET A 179 16.59 -14.50 -3.48
C MET A 179 17.16 -13.48 -2.49
N LEU A 180 17.23 -13.85 -1.21
CA LEU A 180 17.69 -12.98 -0.12
C LEU A 180 19.15 -12.57 -0.34
N GLU A 181 20.03 -13.50 -0.70
CA GLU A 181 21.44 -13.20 -0.94
C GLU A 181 21.60 -12.16 -2.06
N GLU A 182 20.91 -12.37 -3.18
CA GLU A 182 20.99 -11.47 -4.33
C GLU A 182 20.42 -10.09 -4.00
N MET A 183 19.26 -10.04 -3.33
CA MET A 183 18.63 -8.80 -2.92
C MET A 183 19.51 -8.01 -1.95
N ARG A 184 20.12 -8.66 -0.94
CA ARG A 184 21.05 -8.00 -0.01
C ARG A 184 22.30 -7.49 -0.71
N ARG A 185 22.90 -8.29 -1.59
CA ARG A 185 24.08 -7.89 -2.37
C ARG A 185 23.78 -6.64 -3.19
N ARG A 186 22.66 -6.64 -3.90
CA ARG A 186 22.25 -5.53 -4.78
C ARG A 186 21.77 -4.30 -4.00
N ALA A 187 21.08 -4.48 -2.87
CA ALA A 187 20.70 -3.37 -1.99
C ALA A 187 21.92 -2.63 -1.44
N ARG A 188 22.92 -3.36 -0.93
CA ARG A 188 24.19 -2.78 -0.48
C ARG A 188 24.90 -2.01 -1.59
N TRP A 189 24.93 -2.57 -2.79
CA TRP A 189 25.48 -1.89 -3.96
C TRP A 189 24.71 -0.60 -4.28
N LEU A 190 23.37 -0.63 -4.37
CA LEU A 190 22.54 0.56 -4.64
C LEU A 190 22.77 1.65 -3.59
N ASN A 191 22.77 1.30 -2.31
CA ASN A 191 23.04 2.24 -1.22
C ASN A 191 24.44 2.85 -1.36
N SER A 192 25.46 2.03 -1.64
CA SER A 192 26.83 2.52 -1.84
C SER A 192 26.97 3.51 -3.01
N GLN A 193 26.24 3.28 -4.11
CA GLN A 193 26.29 4.16 -5.28
C GLN A 193 25.50 5.45 -5.05
N ALA A 194 24.36 5.36 -4.35
CA ALA A 194 23.58 6.52 -3.93
C ALA A 194 24.39 7.45 -3.03
N THR A 195 25.11 6.92 -2.03
CA THR A 195 26.01 7.70 -1.16
C THR A 195 27.14 8.40 -1.93
N ARG A 196 27.58 7.82 -3.04
CA ARG A 196 28.63 8.38 -3.91
C ARG A 196 28.10 9.37 -4.95
N ASN A 197 26.79 9.67 -4.94
CA ASN A 197 26.09 10.42 -5.99
C ASN A 197 26.37 9.87 -7.41
N ALA A 198 26.61 8.55 -7.50
CA ALA A 198 26.95 7.87 -8.74
C ALA A 198 25.73 7.27 -9.45
N LEU A 199 24.54 7.39 -8.85
CA LEU A 199 23.27 7.01 -9.47
C LEU A 199 22.45 8.24 -9.80
N ALA A 200 21.92 8.29 -11.01
CA ALA A 200 20.90 9.28 -11.34
C ALA A 200 19.59 8.98 -10.59
N HIS A 201 18.75 9.99 -10.45
CA HIS A 201 17.50 9.89 -9.70
C HIS A 201 16.49 8.92 -10.37
N ASP A 202 16.58 8.70 -11.68
CA ASP A 202 15.73 7.82 -12.48
C ASP A 202 16.27 6.37 -12.61
N GLU A 203 17.52 6.12 -12.22
CA GLU A 203 18.13 4.80 -12.35
C GLU A 203 17.58 3.76 -11.38
N TYR A 204 17.40 2.53 -11.91
CA TYR A 204 16.91 1.35 -11.18
C TYR A 204 15.51 1.54 -10.55
N ARG A 205 14.66 2.33 -11.20
CA ARG A 205 13.29 2.60 -10.75
C ARG A 205 12.27 1.78 -11.51
N PHE A 206 11.69 0.81 -10.82
CA PHE A 206 10.62 -0.02 -11.36
C PHE A 206 9.28 0.50 -10.88
N VAL A 207 8.69 1.40 -11.65
CA VAL A 207 7.33 1.92 -11.42
C VAL A 207 6.30 1.11 -12.21
N PRO A 208 5.06 0.95 -11.71
CA PRO A 208 3.98 0.35 -12.50
C PRO A 208 3.70 1.14 -13.79
N ASP A 209 3.11 0.46 -14.77
CA ASP A 209 2.58 1.11 -15.98
C ASP A 209 1.59 2.22 -15.57
N PRO A 210 1.65 3.44 -16.15
CA PRO A 210 0.74 4.53 -15.78
C PRO A 210 -0.76 4.19 -15.86
N ASN A 211 -1.14 3.27 -16.76
CA ASN A 211 -2.52 2.84 -16.99
C ASN A 211 -2.96 1.69 -16.08
N TRP A 212 -2.12 1.26 -15.14
CA TRP A 212 -2.53 0.24 -14.16
C TRP A 212 -3.67 0.77 -13.29
N LYS A 213 -4.60 -0.14 -12.95
CA LYS A 213 -5.75 0.21 -12.12
C LYS A 213 -5.33 0.33 -10.66
N ARG A 214 -5.18 1.57 -10.19
CA ARG A 214 -4.77 1.88 -8.82
C ARG A 214 -5.88 1.57 -7.82
N PRO A 215 -5.55 1.10 -6.60
CA PRO A 215 -6.50 1.02 -5.50
C PRO A 215 -7.04 2.40 -5.12
N VAL A 216 -8.28 2.44 -4.63
CA VAL A 216 -9.00 3.68 -4.32
C VAL A 216 -8.25 4.55 -3.32
N LEU A 217 -7.74 3.96 -2.23
CA LEU A 217 -6.99 4.69 -1.21
C LEU A 217 -5.67 5.25 -1.73
N LEU A 218 -4.99 4.54 -2.64
CA LEU A 218 -3.77 5.06 -3.27
C LEU A 218 -4.10 6.27 -4.14
N GLU A 219 -5.21 6.22 -4.89
CA GLU A 219 -5.64 7.36 -5.71
C GLU A 219 -6.01 8.57 -4.83
N VAL A 220 -6.71 8.36 -3.71
CA VAL A 220 -6.97 9.41 -2.71
C VAL A 220 -5.67 10.00 -2.17
N PHE A 221 -4.70 9.15 -1.83
CA PHE A 221 -3.40 9.60 -1.33
C PHE A 221 -2.67 10.45 -2.36
N LEU A 222 -2.56 9.99 -3.61
CA LEU A 222 -1.85 10.70 -4.68
C LEU A 222 -2.56 11.97 -5.15
N SER A 223 -3.89 12.04 -5.09
CA SER A 223 -4.64 13.21 -5.57
C SER A 223 -4.81 14.29 -4.49
N ILE A 224 -4.90 13.92 -3.21
CA ILE A 224 -5.23 14.86 -2.12
C ILE A 224 -4.07 15.05 -1.16
N LEU A 225 -3.33 13.99 -0.82
CA LEU A 225 -2.36 14.02 0.28
C LEU A 225 -0.92 14.26 -0.18
N LEU A 226 -0.56 13.72 -1.35
CA LEU A 226 0.73 13.86 -2.02
C LEU A 226 0.54 14.13 -3.53
N PRO A 227 0.05 15.33 -3.91
CA PRO A 227 -0.21 15.69 -5.30
C PRO A 227 1.05 15.76 -6.19
N GLU A 228 2.25 15.70 -5.60
CA GLU A 228 3.55 15.76 -6.30
C GLU A 228 3.90 14.47 -7.10
N GLY A 229 2.95 13.55 -7.26
CA GLY A 229 3.04 12.44 -8.21
C GLY A 229 4.18 11.47 -7.89
N MET A 230 5.19 11.40 -8.77
CA MET A 230 6.24 10.37 -8.76
C MET A 230 7.00 10.27 -7.44
N SER A 231 6.98 11.29 -6.58
CA SER A 231 7.55 11.24 -5.23
C SER A 231 7.14 9.98 -4.47
N TYR A 232 5.88 9.54 -4.57
CA TYR A 232 5.42 8.30 -3.94
C TYR A 232 6.29 7.07 -4.24
N TRP A 233 6.78 6.95 -5.47
CA TRP A 233 7.60 5.84 -5.93
C TRP A 233 9.11 6.08 -5.76
N SER A 234 9.50 7.36 -5.77
CA SER A 234 10.88 7.82 -5.99
C SER A 234 11.61 8.11 -4.70
N ASP A 235 10.85 8.53 -3.70
CA ASP A 235 11.35 9.03 -2.45
C ASP A 235 11.13 7.98 -1.35
N VAL A 236 11.78 8.21 -0.22
CA VAL A 236 11.58 7.42 1.00
C VAL A 236 10.56 8.18 1.84
N PRO A 237 9.49 7.53 2.31
CA PRO A 237 8.51 8.13 3.22
C PRO A 237 9.16 8.78 4.45
#